data_AF-A0AA39UEH8-F1
#
_entry.id   AF-A0AA39UEH8-F1
#
_cell.length_a   1.000
_cell.length_b   1.000
_cell.length_c   1.000
_cell.angle_alpha   90.00
_cell.angle_beta   90.00
_cell.angle_gamma   90.00
#
_symmetry.space_group_name_H-M   'P 1'
#
loop_
_entity.id
_entity.type
_entity.pdbx_description
1 polymer ?
#
loop_
_entity_poly.entity_id
_entity_poly.type
_entity_poly.pdbx_seq_one_letter_code
_entity_poly.pdbx_strand_id
1 'polypeptide(L)'
;MSTASDALPQDSGGPVVTDPKATNGEAVESIVEEEDVAAPAQPYAEYVDPAKSRKRFGLKAPAHQQPPKGNDPSNYEEKYPEDVYCQELGPNARVFRTYVDQRAIHDTNMVEEAKDGVDMLLVFAGLFSAVVTTFVAQTSQSLQADYTEMSANLLFEMINIQRAIASGASVDTVTPSPLNPNITFIASTNSVWVNGLWFTSLALSLTTALISVLVKQWLHHYMDPLSGTPRDRSVLQQFRFVGLQKWRVHIIIGLLPVLMHTALAIFFVGLVIFLGPLRDSIAWAVGVITSVAYTAYLTAHVLPLFFPQCPYRTSLCDLLHVLYSRVMQYTVDRLMYRLRKSASDVREWKSLKELESQAAQSLSGELSVEALHELFSMSSNPTVQSIVLQAIGGLHPALRDKVQSLFGDIRRLLWESWKEC
;
A
#
# COMPACT_ATOMS: atom_id res chain seq x y z
N MET A 1 24.89 -49.55 23.26
CA MET A 1 26.28 -49.06 23.29
C MET A 1 26.27 -47.83 24.20
N SER A 2 26.40 -48.03 25.52
CA SER A 2 27.63 -47.87 26.35
C SER A 2 28.17 -46.44 26.26
N THR A 3 28.25 -45.59 27.30
CA THR A 3 28.59 -45.75 28.74
C THR A 3 28.03 -44.54 29.55
N ALA A 4 27.42 -44.71 30.74
CA ALA A 4 27.99 -44.57 32.12
C ALA A 4 28.61 -43.17 32.41
N SER A 5 28.48 -42.46 33.55
CA SER A 5 28.01 -42.63 34.94
C SER A 5 28.00 -41.20 35.57
N ASP A 6 26.96 -40.75 36.30
CA ASP A 6 26.69 -40.79 37.76
C ASP A 6 27.26 -39.65 38.66
N ALA A 7 26.38 -39.18 39.56
CA ALA A 7 26.56 -38.67 40.95
C ALA A 7 26.85 -37.17 41.31
N LEU A 8 25.94 -36.65 42.16
CA LEU A 8 25.84 -35.48 43.09
C LEU A 8 26.71 -35.66 44.39
N PRO A 9 26.60 -34.88 45.53
CA PRO A 9 26.42 -33.45 45.88
C PRO A 9 27.36 -32.94 47.05
N GLN A 10 26.99 -31.81 47.71
CA GLN A 10 27.42 -31.20 49.02
C GLN A 10 28.57 -30.17 49.00
N ASP A 11 28.70 -29.15 49.86
CA ASP A 11 27.88 -28.41 50.86
C ASP A 11 28.83 -27.32 51.43
N SER A 12 28.28 -26.32 52.15
CA SER A 12 28.84 -25.57 53.29
C SER A 12 29.03 -24.03 53.15
N GLY A 13 28.24 -23.30 53.95
CA GLY A 13 28.66 -22.06 54.60
C GLY A 13 27.71 -20.85 54.52
N GLY A 14 26.75 -20.72 55.44
CA GLY A 14 26.27 -19.41 55.95
C GLY A 14 26.75 -19.21 57.41
N PRO A 15 26.19 -18.31 58.23
CA PRO A 15 25.62 -16.97 57.98
C PRO A 15 26.18 -15.90 58.99
N VAL A 16 25.93 -14.59 58.82
CA VAL A 16 25.83 -13.64 59.96
C VAL A 16 24.78 -12.56 59.66
N VAL A 17 23.87 -12.41 60.62
CA VAL A 17 22.78 -11.44 60.77
C VAL A 17 23.26 -10.25 61.62
N THR A 18 22.78 -9.03 61.35
CA THR A 18 22.26 -8.08 62.37
C THR A 18 21.69 -6.80 61.71
N ASP A 19 20.38 -6.63 61.86
CA ASP A 19 19.60 -5.38 61.81
C ASP A 19 19.51 -4.81 63.26
N PRO A 20 18.75 -3.73 63.62
CA PRO A 20 18.17 -2.59 62.87
C PRO A 20 18.29 -1.22 63.62
N LYS A 21 17.83 -0.08 63.05
CA LYS A 21 16.93 0.89 63.73
C LYS A 21 16.40 2.01 62.81
N ALA A 22 15.08 2.25 62.92
CA ALA A 22 14.27 3.37 62.41
C ALA A 22 14.72 4.76 62.97
N THR A 23 14.29 5.93 62.47
CA THR A 23 12.97 6.55 62.70
C THR A 23 12.82 7.91 61.96
N ASN A 24 11.67 8.14 61.32
CA ASN A 24 10.83 9.35 61.09
C ASN A 24 11.34 10.77 60.80
N GLY A 25 10.54 11.48 59.97
CA GLY A 25 10.20 12.92 60.09
C GLY A 25 10.41 13.71 58.79
N GLU A 26 9.41 13.86 57.92
CA GLU A 26 8.40 14.96 57.82
C GLU A 26 8.86 16.25 57.10
N ALA A 27 7.90 16.79 56.33
CA ALA A 27 7.90 17.88 55.36
C ALA A 27 8.55 19.21 55.76
N VAL A 28 8.88 20.06 54.76
CA VAL A 28 8.31 21.41 54.57
C VAL A 28 8.82 22.06 53.27
N GLU A 29 7.86 22.76 52.65
CA GLU A 29 7.77 23.59 51.47
C GLU A 29 8.62 24.89 51.52
N SER A 30 9.14 25.38 50.39
CA SER A 30 9.24 26.84 50.14
C SER A 30 9.48 27.16 48.65
N ILE A 31 8.62 28.06 48.17
CA ILE A 31 8.64 28.78 46.90
C ILE A 31 9.44 30.08 47.13
N VAL A 32 10.26 30.51 46.17
CA VAL A 32 10.62 31.93 45.98
C VAL A 32 10.64 32.22 44.48
N GLU A 33 9.76 33.14 44.08
CA GLU A 33 9.75 33.86 42.80
C GLU A 33 10.73 35.04 42.86
N GLU A 34 11.36 35.38 41.73
CA GLU A 34 11.83 36.75 41.48
C GLU A 34 11.62 37.10 39.98
N GLU A 35 10.69 38.04 39.76
CA GLU A 35 10.49 38.96 38.63
C GLU A 35 11.76 39.84 38.46
N ASP A 36 12.14 40.52 37.37
CA ASP A 36 11.55 40.95 36.11
C ASP A 36 12.71 41.54 35.26
N VAL A 37 12.55 41.73 33.94
CA VAL A 37 13.02 42.89 33.12
C VAL A 37 12.84 42.60 31.62
N ALA A 38 12.12 43.53 31.00
CA ALA A 38 11.56 43.55 29.65
C ALA A 38 12.53 43.65 28.45
N ALA A 39 11.96 43.33 27.29
CA ALA A 39 12.51 43.17 25.93
C ALA A 39 13.04 44.47 25.23
N PRO A 40 13.60 44.35 24.00
CA PRO A 40 12.74 44.55 22.82
C PRO A 40 12.98 43.64 21.59
N ALA A 41 11.84 43.26 21.00
CA ALA A 41 11.43 42.93 19.61
C ALA A 41 12.41 42.66 18.43
N GLN A 42 12.24 41.44 17.85
CA GLN A 42 11.99 41.06 16.42
C GLN A 42 13.17 41.16 15.40
N PRO A 43 13.25 40.33 14.30
CA PRO A 43 12.19 39.56 13.62
C PRO A 43 12.50 38.09 13.20
N TYR A 44 11.40 37.36 12.99
CA TYR A 44 11.13 36.03 12.39
C TYR A 44 12.19 35.32 11.51
N ALA A 45 12.39 34.02 11.77
CA ALA A 45 12.45 32.97 10.74
C ALA A 45 12.13 31.58 11.38
N GLU A 46 10.91 31.11 11.18
CA GLU A 46 10.47 29.74 11.45
C GLU A 46 10.58 28.93 10.14
N TYR A 47 11.47 27.93 10.10
CA TYR A 47 11.26 26.66 9.39
C TYR A 47 12.31 25.64 9.86
N VAL A 48 11.90 24.65 10.65
CA VAL A 48 12.70 23.46 10.95
C VAL A 48 11.83 22.25 10.61
N ASP A 49 12.20 21.52 9.55
CA ASP A 49 11.97 20.07 9.53
C ASP A 49 12.99 19.39 8.60
N PRO A 50 13.94 18.62 9.17
CA PRO A 50 14.37 17.41 8.50
C PRO A 50 14.16 16.22 9.43
N ALA A 51 13.29 15.32 8.99
CA ALA A 51 13.17 13.93 9.43
C ALA A 51 12.72 13.73 10.89
N LYS A 52 11.41 13.50 11.05
CA LYS A 52 10.84 12.77 12.19
C LYS A 52 11.50 11.39 12.33
N SER A 53 12.50 11.27 13.20
CA SER A 53 12.93 9.99 13.73
C SER A 53 11.83 9.45 14.66
N ARG A 54 11.07 8.44 14.21
CA ARG A 54 10.08 7.78 15.07
C ARG A 54 10.77 6.68 15.88
N LYS A 55 11.04 6.93 17.16
CA LYS A 55 11.48 5.90 18.11
C LYS A 55 10.36 4.89 18.34
N ARG A 56 10.62 3.61 18.08
CA ARG A 56 9.83 2.48 18.61
C ARG A 56 10.79 1.47 19.25
N PHE A 57 10.49 1.10 20.50
CA PHE A 57 11.04 -0.03 21.26
C PHE A 57 12.57 -0.09 21.44
N GLY A 58 13.12 0.80 22.26
CA GLY A 58 14.24 0.51 23.19
C GLY A 58 15.57 -0.08 22.69
N LEU A 59 15.73 -0.39 21.41
CA LEU A 59 16.92 -0.98 20.81
C LEU A 59 17.66 0.12 20.04
N LYS A 60 18.91 0.36 20.43
CA LYS A 60 19.81 1.30 19.76
C LYS A 60 20.04 0.81 18.33
N ALA A 61 19.59 1.59 17.34
CA ALA A 61 19.97 1.40 15.95
C ALA A 61 21.50 1.63 15.81
N PRO A 62 22.21 0.89 14.93
CA PRO A 62 23.62 1.13 14.67
C PRO A 62 23.78 2.54 14.07
N ALA A 63 24.78 3.26 14.56
CA ALA A 63 25.03 4.66 14.23
C ALA A 63 25.19 4.85 12.71
N HIS A 64 24.33 5.67 12.11
CA HIS A 64 24.61 6.26 10.81
C HIS A 64 25.86 7.14 10.96
N GLN A 65 26.90 6.83 10.19
CA GLN A 65 28.04 7.73 9.99
C GLN A 65 27.50 9.03 9.37
N GLN A 66 27.47 10.11 10.16
CA GLN A 66 27.24 11.44 9.62
C GLN A 66 28.47 11.84 8.79
N PRO A 67 28.30 12.32 7.55
CA PRO A 67 29.40 12.91 6.81
C PRO A 67 29.89 14.19 7.52
N PRO A 68 31.18 14.54 7.37
CA PRO A 68 31.76 15.70 8.04
C PRO A 68 31.07 17.01 7.62
N LYS A 69 30.92 17.92 8.59
CA LYS A 69 30.42 19.31 8.41
C LYS A 69 31.21 20.00 7.29
N GLY A 70 30.60 20.16 6.12
CA GLY A 70 31.17 20.87 4.98
C GLY A 70 30.51 20.55 3.64
N ASN A 71 30.13 19.29 3.39
CA ASN A 71 29.51 18.91 2.12
C ASN A 71 27.99 18.94 2.22
N ASP A 72 27.36 19.93 1.60
CA ASP A 72 25.94 19.81 1.26
C ASP A 72 25.78 18.60 0.32
N PRO A 73 25.05 17.53 0.71
CA PRO A 73 24.88 16.35 -0.11
C PRO A 73 24.19 16.63 -1.46
N SER A 74 23.59 17.82 -1.61
CA SER A 74 22.97 18.31 -2.84
C SER A 74 23.86 19.22 -3.69
N ASN A 75 25.11 19.50 -3.26
CA ASN A 75 26.07 20.26 -4.06
C ASN A 75 26.75 19.34 -5.11
N TYR A 76 26.10 19.20 -6.27
CA TYR A 76 26.59 18.31 -7.34
C TYR A 76 27.83 18.83 -8.06
N GLU A 77 28.09 20.14 -8.04
CA GLU A 77 29.28 20.77 -8.66
C GLU A 77 30.57 20.41 -7.90
N GLU A 78 30.49 20.33 -6.57
CA GLU A 78 31.61 19.88 -5.73
C GLU A 78 31.75 18.35 -5.73
N LYS A 79 30.62 17.64 -5.83
CA LYS A 79 30.58 16.17 -5.83
C LYS A 79 31.12 15.56 -7.13
N TYR A 80 30.89 16.22 -8.27
CA TYR A 80 31.34 15.76 -9.58
C TYR A 80 31.99 16.90 -10.38
N PRO A 81 33.30 16.83 -10.67
CA PRO A 81 33.99 17.87 -11.44
C PRO A 81 33.47 17.94 -12.88
N GLU A 82 33.70 19.09 -13.53
CA GLU A 82 33.33 19.31 -14.93
C GLU A 82 33.95 18.26 -15.87
N ASP A 83 33.16 17.78 -16.82
CA ASP A 83 33.65 16.87 -17.84
C ASP A 83 34.48 17.64 -18.87
N VAL A 84 35.34 16.92 -19.60
CA VAL A 84 36.10 17.51 -20.70
C VAL A 84 35.14 17.94 -21.80
N TYR A 85 35.38 19.11 -22.40
CA TYR A 85 34.58 19.65 -23.50
C TYR A 85 34.32 18.60 -24.59
N CYS A 86 33.07 18.49 -25.03
CA CYS A 86 32.53 17.45 -25.94
C CYS A 86 32.46 16.01 -25.39
N GLN A 87 32.80 15.76 -24.12
CA GLN A 87 32.71 14.43 -23.48
C GLN A 87 31.58 14.33 -22.43
N GLU A 88 30.67 15.30 -22.41
CA GLU A 88 29.52 15.44 -21.50
C GLU A 88 28.50 14.28 -21.57
N LEU A 89 28.57 13.43 -22.62
CA LEU A 89 27.77 12.20 -22.76
C LEU A 89 28.61 10.91 -22.72
N GLY A 90 29.87 11.00 -22.28
CA GLY A 90 30.73 9.84 -22.08
C GLY A 90 30.14 8.82 -21.08
N PRO A 91 30.65 7.58 -21.06
CA PRO A 91 30.15 6.51 -20.19
C PRO A 91 30.18 6.87 -18.69
N ASN A 92 31.10 7.76 -18.30
CA ASN A 92 31.32 8.22 -16.94
C ASN A 92 30.95 9.70 -16.71
N ALA A 93 30.22 10.31 -17.64
CA ALA A 93 29.89 11.73 -17.58
C ALA A 93 29.16 12.10 -16.28
N ARG A 94 29.43 13.31 -15.79
CA ARG A 94 28.84 13.94 -14.62
C ARG A 94 27.32 13.92 -14.66
N VAL A 95 26.71 14.10 -15.83
CA VAL A 95 25.25 14.10 -15.98
C VAL A 95 24.63 12.75 -15.61
N PHE A 96 25.22 11.63 -16.00
CA PHE A 96 24.70 10.30 -15.67
C PHE A 96 24.90 9.96 -14.20
N ARG A 97 25.97 10.45 -13.58
CA ARG A 97 26.20 10.29 -12.12
C ARG A 97 25.18 11.07 -11.32
N THR A 98 24.97 12.33 -11.68
CA THR A 98 23.95 13.21 -11.09
C THR A 98 22.55 12.62 -11.26
N TYR A 99 22.26 12.09 -12.46
CA TYR A 99 21.01 11.40 -12.74
C TYR A 99 20.78 10.20 -11.82
N VAL A 100 21.75 9.28 -11.72
CA VAL A 100 21.63 8.08 -10.91
C VAL A 100 21.43 8.42 -9.43
N ASP A 101 22.12 9.44 -8.92
CA ASP A 101 21.97 9.90 -7.54
C ASP A 101 20.59 10.51 -7.29
N GLN A 102 20.14 11.42 -8.14
CA GLN A 102 18.84 12.06 -7.99
C GLN A 102 17.70 11.02 -8.13
N ARG A 103 17.87 10.07 -9.06
CA ARG A 103 16.94 8.95 -9.23
C ARG A 103 16.93 8.02 -8.04
N ALA A 104 18.09 7.69 -7.47
CA ALA A 104 18.15 6.85 -6.29
C ALA A 104 17.35 7.46 -5.13
N ILE A 105 17.43 8.78 -4.92
CA ILE A 105 16.64 9.48 -3.89
C ILE A 105 15.15 9.39 -4.21
N HIS A 106 14.76 9.74 -5.43
CA HIS A 106 13.35 9.74 -5.84
C HIS A 106 12.72 8.34 -5.79
N ASP A 107 13.40 7.34 -6.37
CA ASP A 107 12.95 5.95 -6.41
C ASP A 107 12.86 5.35 -5.01
N THR A 108 13.82 5.64 -4.13
CA THR A 108 13.78 5.19 -2.73
C THR A 108 12.55 5.73 -2.03
N ASN A 109 12.30 7.04 -2.12
CA ASN A 109 11.14 7.66 -1.50
C ASN A 109 9.81 7.07 -2.01
N MET A 110 9.68 6.92 -3.33
CA MET A 110 8.50 6.35 -3.97
C MET A 110 8.27 4.88 -3.56
N VAL A 111 9.33 4.07 -3.53
CA VAL A 111 9.25 2.65 -3.14
C VAL A 111 8.96 2.49 -1.66
N GLU A 112 9.56 3.32 -0.79
CA GLU A 112 9.30 3.31 0.65
C GLU A 112 7.84 3.67 0.95
N GLU A 113 7.30 4.73 0.34
CA GLU A 113 5.89 5.10 0.51
C GLU A 113 4.95 3.99 0.05
N ALA A 114 5.21 3.42 -1.14
CA ALA A 114 4.42 2.31 -1.66
C ALA A 114 4.50 1.08 -0.75
N LYS A 115 5.68 0.75 -0.25
CA LYS A 115 5.91 -0.40 0.63
C LYS A 115 5.22 -0.21 1.98
N ASP A 116 5.30 0.98 2.58
CA ASP A 116 4.63 1.30 3.84
C ASP A 116 3.11 1.16 3.72
N GLY A 117 2.53 1.66 2.62
CA GLY A 117 1.11 1.49 2.32
C GLY A 117 0.71 0.02 2.16
N VAL A 118 1.50 -0.76 1.41
CA VAL A 118 1.26 -2.19 1.19
C VAL A 118 1.43 -3.01 2.47
N ASP A 119 2.39 -2.68 3.33
CA ASP A 119 2.62 -3.35 4.61
C ASP A 119 1.47 -3.11 5.59
N MET A 120 0.95 -1.88 5.64
CA MET A 120 -0.25 -1.58 6.41
C MET A 120 -1.46 -2.38 5.90
N LEU A 121 -1.66 -2.45 4.58
CA LEU A 121 -2.74 -3.23 3.97
C LEU A 121 -2.62 -4.72 4.27
N LEU A 122 -1.40 -5.28 4.26
CA LEU A 122 -1.16 -6.69 4.54
C LEU A 122 -1.53 -7.04 5.99
N VAL A 123 -1.14 -6.21 6.95
CA VAL A 123 -1.51 -6.39 8.36
C VAL A 123 -3.02 -6.30 8.52
N PHE A 124 -3.65 -5.31 7.90
CA PHE A 124 -5.09 -5.15 7.92
C PHE A 124 -5.80 -6.36 7.31
N ALA A 125 -5.35 -6.85 6.15
CA ALA A 125 -5.90 -8.02 5.48
C ALA A 125 -5.76 -9.29 6.31
N GLY A 126 -4.63 -9.49 6.98
CA GLY A 126 -4.43 -10.63 7.88
C GLY A 126 -5.40 -10.62 9.06
N LEU A 127 -5.50 -9.49 9.76
CA LEU A 127 -6.40 -9.33 10.91
C LEU A 127 -7.87 -9.45 10.50
N PHE A 128 -8.26 -8.80 9.41
CA PHE A 128 -9.62 -8.88 8.89
C PHE A 128 -9.96 -10.31 8.45
N SER A 129 -9.06 -10.99 7.73
CA SER A 129 -9.27 -12.39 7.34
C SER A 129 -9.45 -13.31 8.54
N ALA A 130 -8.69 -13.10 9.63
CA ALA A 130 -8.87 -13.88 10.85
C ALA A 130 -10.26 -13.67 11.46
N VAL A 131 -10.72 -12.42 11.57
CA VAL A 131 -12.06 -12.09 12.07
C VAL A 131 -13.13 -12.73 11.18
N VAL A 132 -13.09 -12.52 9.86
CA VAL A 132 -14.06 -13.10 8.92
C VAL A 132 -14.04 -14.63 8.99
N THR A 133 -12.87 -15.26 9.13
CA THR A 133 -12.74 -16.72 9.25
C THR A 133 -13.47 -17.26 10.48
N THR A 134 -13.46 -16.54 11.61
CA THR A 134 -14.22 -16.98 12.80
C THR A 134 -15.72 -17.02 12.53
N PHE A 135 -16.26 -15.98 11.87
CA PHE A 135 -17.66 -15.92 11.47
C PHE A 135 -18.01 -17.01 10.45
N VAL A 136 -17.17 -17.17 9.43
CA VAL A 136 -17.34 -18.22 8.40
C VAL A 136 -17.33 -19.61 9.03
N ALA A 137 -16.41 -19.90 9.95
CA ALA A 137 -16.34 -21.21 10.61
C ALA A 137 -17.59 -21.51 11.45
N GLN A 138 -18.19 -20.48 12.06
CA GLN A 138 -19.44 -20.62 12.81
C GLN A 138 -20.64 -20.81 11.87
N THR A 139 -20.76 -20.02 10.81
CA THR A 139 -21.96 -20.06 9.96
C THR A 139 -21.90 -21.10 8.85
N SER A 140 -20.73 -21.60 8.48
CA SER A 140 -20.61 -22.62 7.42
C SER A 140 -21.34 -23.90 7.78
N GLN A 141 -21.47 -24.19 9.08
CA GLN A 141 -22.23 -25.34 9.58
C GLN A 141 -23.72 -25.23 9.23
N SER A 142 -24.27 -24.01 9.15
CA SER A 142 -25.67 -23.78 8.74
C SER A 142 -25.98 -24.11 7.27
N LEU A 143 -24.94 -24.40 6.46
CA LEU A 143 -25.07 -24.90 5.10
C LEU A 143 -25.15 -26.43 5.04
N GLN A 144 -25.12 -27.10 6.19
CA GLN A 144 -25.21 -28.55 6.30
C GLN A 144 -26.38 -28.94 7.21
N ALA A 145 -26.85 -30.18 7.08
CA ALA A 145 -27.91 -30.71 7.94
C ALA A 145 -27.44 -30.82 9.39
N ASP A 146 -28.22 -30.28 10.33
CA ASP A 146 -27.95 -30.41 11.76
C ASP A 146 -28.50 -31.74 12.29
N TYR A 147 -27.62 -32.75 12.35
CA TYR A 147 -27.96 -34.04 12.93
C TYR A 147 -28.24 -33.98 14.43
N THR A 148 -27.75 -32.96 15.14
CA THR A 148 -28.02 -32.78 16.58
C THR A 148 -29.44 -32.29 16.82
N GLU A 149 -29.90 -31.30 16.05
CA GLU A 149 -31.30 -30.86 16.08
C GLU A 149 -32.24 -31.99 15.64
N MET A 150 -31.87 -32.70 14.58
CA MET A 150 -32.63 -33.84 14.07
C MET A 150 -32.79 -34.96 15.10
N SER A 151 -31.69 -35.35 15.76
CA SER A 151 -31.75 -36.36 16.83
C SER A 151 -32.55 -35.89 18.03
N ALA A 152 -32.47 -34.60 18.40
CA ALA A 152 -33.28 -34.02 19.47
C ALA A 152 -34.78 -34.07 19.17
N ASN A 153 -35.19 -33.74 17.93
CA ASN A 153 -36.60 -33.80 17.51
C ASN A 153 -37.14 -35.24 17.48
N LEU A 154 -36.35 -36.20 17.00
CA LEU A 154 -36.72 -37.62 17.02
C LEU A 154 -36.79 -38.19 18.45
N LEU A 155 -35.88 -37.77 19.34
CA LEU A 155 -35.92 -38.14 20.76
C LEU A 155 -37.16 -37.54 21.45
N PHE A 156 -37.52 -36.30 21.12
CA PHE A 156 -38.72 -35.66 21.66
C PHE A 156 -39.99 -36.38 21.20
N GLU A 157 -40.07 -36.80 19.94
CA GLU A 157 -41.15 -37.65 19.42
C GLU A 157 -41.23 -38.97 20.19
N MET A 158 -40.10 -39.65 20.38
CA MET A 158 -40.03 -40.91 21.15
C MET A 158 -40.55 -40.74 22.59
N ILE A 159 -40.18 -39.65 23.27
CA ILE A 159 -40.66 -39.34 24.62
C ILE A 159 -42.17 -39.09 24.64
N ASN A 160 -42.70 -38.39 23.63
CA ASN A 160 -44.14 -38.12 23.52
C ASN A 160 -44.94 -39.41 23.25
N ILE A 161 -44.42 -40.31 22.42
CA ILE A 161 -45.01 -41.65 22.20
C ILE A 161 -45.06 -42.43 23.52
N GLN A 162 -43.96 -42.47 24.27
CA GLN A 162 -43.92 -43.14 25.58
C GLN A 162 -44.96 -42.56 26.56
N ARG A 163 -45.11 -41.23 26.59
CA ARG A 163 -46.11 -40.55 27.43
C ARG A 163 -47.54 -40.87 27.00
N ALA A 164 -47.83 -40.88 25.70
CA ALA A 164 -49.14 -41.23 25.16
C ALA A 164 -49.54 -42.65 25.57
N ILE A 165 -48.64 -43.62 25.39
CA ILE A 165 -48.85 -45.03 25.80
C ILE A 165 -49.11 -45.13 27.30
N ALA A 166 -48.30 -44.47 28.13
CA ALA A 166 -48.45 -44.50 29.59
C ALA A 166 -49.79 -43.88 30.06
N SER A 167 -50.32 -42.90 29.32
CA SER A 167 -51.61 -42.27 29.60
C SER A 167 -52.83 -43.00 29.01
N GLY A 168 -52.62 -44.09 28.25
CA GLY A 168 -53.68 -44.80 27.54
C GLY A 168 -54.23 -44.06 26.31
N ALA A 169 -53.55 -43.01 25.85
CA ALA A 169 -53.88 -42.29 24.61
C ALA A 169 -53.33 -43.04 23.37
N SER A 170 -53.98 -42.87 22.22
CA SER A 170 -53.49 -43.49 20.98
C SER A 170 -52.24 -42.79 20.46
N VAL A 171 -51.33 -43.56 19.85
CA VAL A 171 -50.08 -43.04 19.28
C VAL A 171 -50.33 -42.03 18.16
N ASP A 172 -51.44 -42.16 17.44
CA ASP A 172 -51.85 -41.23 16.38
C ASP A 172 -52.13 -39.80 16.87
N THR A 173 -52.26 -39.59 18.19
CA THR A 173 -52.38 -38.25 18.78
C THR A 173 -51.04 -37.52 18.92
N VAL A 174 -49.92 -38.22 18.76
CA VAL A 174 -48.58 -37.63 18.86
C VAL A 174 -48.21 -36.99 17.52
N THR A 175 -47.83 -35.72 17.56
CA THR A 175 -47.35 -35.01 16.37
C THR A 175 -46.01 -35.61 15.92
N PRO A 176 -45.91 -36.10 14.66
CA PRO A 176 -44.66 -36.63 14.13
C PRO A 176 -43.57 -35.55 14.08
N SER A 177 -42.30 -35.95 14.21
CA SER A 177 -41.17 -35.04 14.06
C SER A 177 -41.20 -34.36 12.67
N PRO A 178 -40.98 -33.04 12.59
CA PRO A 178 -40.86 -32.35 11.30
C PRO A 178 -39.58 -32.75 10.54
N LEU A 179 -38.62 -33.41 11.19
CA LEU A 179 -37.35 -33.85 10.59
C LEU A 179 -37.27 -35.39 10.56
N ASN A 180 -36.88 -35.95 9.40
CA ASN A 180 -36.74 -37.40 9.13
C ASN A 180 -35.50 -37.66 8.24
N PRO A 181 -34.76 -38.79 8.43
CA PRO A 181 -33.55 -39.14 7.66
C PRO A 181 -33.72 -39.16 6.13
N ASN A 182 -34.96 -39.27 5.63
CA ASN A 182 -35.26 -39.26 4.20
C ASN A 182 -35.53 -37.86 3.61
N ILE A 183 -35.56 -36.81 4.42
CA ILE A 183 -35.80 -35.44 3.94
C ILE A 183 -34.51 -34.89 3.33
N THR A 184 -34.60 -34.32 2.12
CA THR A 184 -33.48 -33.63 1.50
C THR A 184 -33.24 -32.29 2.19
N PHE A 185 -32.02 -32.08 2.68
CA PHE A 185 -31.64 -30.82 3.31
C PHE A 185 -31.64 -29.67 2.31
N ILE A 186 -32.26 -28.55 2.69
CA ILE A 186 -32.27 -27.30 1.94
C ILE A 186 -31.85 -26.19 2.91
N ALA A 187 -30.69 -25.58 2.68
CA ALA A 187 -30.22 -24.47 3.49
C ALA A 187 -31.16 -23.26 3.38
N SER A 188 -31.33 -22.54 4.49
CA SER A 188 -32.15 -21.32 4.48
C SER A 188 -31.54 -20.27 3.54
N THR A 189 -32.38 -19.49 2.86
CA THR A 189 -31.93 -18.43 1.95
C THR A 189 -31.01 -17.44 2.68
N ASN A 190 -31.31 -17.09 3.93
CA ASN A 190 -30.47 -16.22 4.76
C ASN A 190 -29.09 -16.83 5.02
N SER A 191 -29.02 -18.13 5.36
CA SER A 191 -27.75 -18.83 5.56
C SER A 191 -26.89 -18.83 4.31
N VAL A 192 -27.49 -19.02 3.13
CA VAL A 192 -26.77 -18.97 1.84
C VAL A 192 -26.22 -17.57 1.56
N TRP A 193 -27.02 -16.52 1.75
CA TRP A 193 -26.57 -15.14 1.55
C TRP A 193 -25.46 -14.73 2.51
N VAL A 194 -25.63 -14.98 3.82
CA VAL A 194 -24.63 -14.62 4.84
C VAL A 194 -23.30 -15.31 4.56
N ASN A 195 -23.31 -16.63 4.36
CA ASN A 195 -22.09 -17.36 4.05
C ASN A 195 -21.49 -16.91 2.72
N GLY A 196 -22.30 -16.72 1.68
CA GLY A 196 -21.83 -16.25 0.37
C GLY A 196 -21.12 -14.89 0.45
N LEU A 197 -21.70 -13.93 1.17
CA LEU A 197 -21.10 -12.61 1.40
C LEU A 197 -19.78 -12.72 2.18
N TRP A 198 -19.76 -13.50 3.26
CA TRP A 198 -18.54 -13.63 4.08
C TRP A 198 -17.42 -14.42 3.41
N PHE A 199 -17.72 -15.49 2.66
CA PHE A 199 -16.73 -16.17 1.82
C PHE A 199 -16.18 -15.23 0.73
N THR A 200 -17.04 -14.43 0.10
CA THR A 200 -16.61 -13.44 -0.90
C THR A 200 -15.70 -12.39 -0.28
N SER A 201 -16.07 -11.86 0.89
CA SER A 201 -15.26 -10.92 1.66
C SER A 201 -13.89 -11.51 2.02
N LEU A 202 -13.87 -12.75 2.51
CA LEU A 202 -12.64 -13.45 2.86
C LEU A 202 -11.73 -13.64 1.63
N ALA A 203 -12.31 -14.07 0.51
CA ALA A 203 -11.58 -14.27 -0.74
C ALA A 203 -10.98 -12.97 -1.28
N LEU A 204 -11.73 -11.86 -1.26
CA LEU A 204 -11.22 -10.55 -1.66
C LEU A 204 -10.08 -10.06 -0.74
N SER A 205 -10.21 -10.27 0.57
CA SER A 205 -9.16 -9.96 1.55
C SER A 205 -7.86 -10.74 1.28
N LEU A 206 -7.96 -12.06 1.10
CA LEU A 206 -6.81 -12.92 0.80
C LEU A 206 -6.18 -12.61 -0.57
N THR A 207 -7.00 -12.30 -1.57
CA THR A 207 -6.53 -11.87 -2.90
C THR A 207 -5.74 -10.57 -2.78
N THR A 208 -6.24 -9.63 -1.99
CA THR A 208 -5.54 -8.37 -1.76
C THR A 208 -4.21 -8.60 -1.05
N ALA A 209 -4.17 -9.48 -0.04
CA ALA A 209 -2.91 -9.85 0.61
C ALA A 209 -1.92 -10.50 -0.37
N LEU A 210 -2.37 -11.37 -1.26
CA LEU A 210 -1.53 -12.01 -2.26
C LEU A 210 -0.95 -11.00 -3.26
N ILE A 211 -1.77 -10.07 -3.77
CA ILE A 211 -1.29 -9.03 -4.69
C ILE A 211 -0.34 -8.07 -3.95
N SER A 212 -0.60 -7.72 -2.70
CA SER A 212 0.31 -6.94 -1.86
C SER A 212 1.70 -7.58 -1.77
N VAL A 213 1.79 -8.90 -1.57
CA VAL A 213 3.07 -9.61 -1.58
C VAL A 213 3.76 -9.56 -2.94
N LEU A 214 3.02 -9.75 -4.03
CA LEU A 214 3.58 -9.65 -5.40
C LEU A 214 4.12 -8.24 -5.69
N VAL A 215 3.37 -7.20 -5.30
CA VAL A 215 3.81 -5.81 -5.43
C VAL A 215 5.12 -5.58 -4.68
N LYS A 216 5.26 -6.09 -3.45
CA LYS A 216 6.53 -6.00 -2.72
C LYS A 216 7.68 -6.66 -3.46
N GLN A 217 7.44 -7.81 -4.08
CA GLN A 217 8.46 -8.50 -4.87
C GLN A 217 8.86 -7.67 -6.10
N TRP A 218 7.89 -7.06 -6.81
CA TRP A 218 8.17 -6.20 -7.96
C TRP A 218 8.97 -4.95 -7.58
N LEU A 219 8.60 -4.29 -6.47
CA LEU A 219 9.30 -3.13 -5.96
C LEU A 219 10.71 -3.48 -5.45
N HIS A 220 10.86 -4.66 -4.85
CA HIS A 220 12.18 -5.14 -4.44
C HIS A 220 13.10 -5.36 -5.65
N HIS A 221 12.63 -6.08 -6.68
CA HIS A 221 13.39 -6.30 -7.90
C HIS A 221 13.69 -4.99 -8.67
N TYR A 222 12.78 -4.02 -8.61
CA TYR A 222 13.04 -2.69 -9.16
C TYR A 222 14.27 -2.02 -8.53
N MET A 223 14.43 -2.18 -7.20
CA MET A 223 15.52 -1.64 -6.39
C MET A 223 16.82 -2.43 -6.43
N ASP A 224 16.88 -3.54 -7.19
CA ASP A 224 18.10 -4.34 -7.27
C ASP A 224 19.27 -3.50 -7.81
N PRO A 225 20.43 -3.50 -7.13
CA PRO A 225 21.55 -2.66 -7.50
C PRO A 225 22.06 -3.00 -8.91
N LEU A 226 22.29 -1.94 -9.68
CA LEU A 226 22.73 -2.02 -11.07
C LEU A 226 24.26 -1.98 -11.15
N SER A 227 24.86 -2.96 -11.81
CA SER A 227 26.30 -3.01 -12.11
C SER A 227 26.60 -2.37 -13.47
N GLY A 228 27.74 -1.70 -13.61
CA GLY A 228 28.20 -1.13 -14.88
C GLY A 228 28.62 0.34 -14.78
N THR A 229 28.80 0.99 -15.94
CA THR A 229 29.12 2.42 -16.01
C THR A 229 27.93 3.28 -15.58
N PRO A 230 28.13 4.52 -15.10
CA PRO A 230 27.02 5.44 -14.76
C PRO A 230 26.00 5.60 -15.89
N ARG A 231 26.48 5.64 -17.14
CA ARG A 231 25.62 5.68 -18.33
C ARG A 231 24.75 4.43 -18.45
N ASP A 232 25.34 3.24 -18.35
CA ASP A 232 24.57 1.97 -18.45
C ASP A 232 23.54 1.84 -17.34
N ARG A 233 23.92 2.24 -16.11
CA ARG A 233 23.02 2.27 -14.94
C ARG A 233 21.87 3.23 -15.17
N SER A 234 22.12 4.43 -15.66
CA SER A 234 21.07 5.45 -15.92
C SER A 234 20.04 4.96 -16.96
N VAL A 235 20.51 4.33 -18.04
CA VAL A 235 19.65 3.81 -19.12
C VAL A 235 18.81 2.64 -18.61
N LEU A 236 19.42 1.72 -17.87
CA LEU A 236 18.72 0.55 -17.33
C LEU A 236 17.70 0.92 -16.25
N GLN A 237 18.02 1.90 -15.41
CA GLN A 237 17.09 2.42 -14.39
C GLN A 237 15.90 3.13 -15.06
N GLN A 238 16.16 3.94 -16.09
CA GLN A 238 15.10 4.56 -16.87
C GLN A 238 14.22 3.53 -17.58
N PHE A 239 14.81 2.47 -18.13
CA PHE A 239 14.06 1.37 -18.73
C PHE A 239 13.13 0.68 -17.72
N ARG A 240 13.63 0.36 -16.52
CA ARG A 240 12.82 -0.22 -15.43
C ARG A 240 11.66 0.70 -15.02
N PHE A 241 11.91 2.00 -14.90
CA PHE A 241 10.90 2.99 -14.52
C PHE A 241 9.79 3.12 -15.58
N VAL A 242 10.17 3.24 -16.86
CA VAL A 242 9.22 3.21 -17.99
C VAL A 242 8.42 1.91 -18.00
N GLY A 243 9.06 0.79 -17.68
CA GLY A 243 8.39 -0.49 -17.47
C GLY A 243 7.31 -0.43 -16.39
N LEU A 244 7.63 0.07 -15.19
CA LEU A 244 6.65 0.23 -14.09
C LEU A 244 5.45 1.09 -14.50
N GLN A 245 5.69 2.18 -15.24
CA GLN A 245 4.62 3.04 -15.74
C GLN A 245 3.77 2.34 -16.81
N LYS A 246 4.41 1.69 -17.78
CA LYS A 246 3.73 0.97 -18.88
C LYS A 246 2.81 -0.13 -18.36
N TRP A 247 3.28 -0.89 -17.37
CA TRP A 247 2.51 -1.97 -16.72
C TRP A 247 1.59 -1.46 -15.59
N ARG A 248 1.53 -0.14 -15.38
CA ARG A 248 0.60 0.52 -14.45
C ARG A 248 0.69 -0.04 -13.01
N VAL A 249 1.89 -0.38 -12.55
CA VAL A 249 2.09 -0.93 -11.19
C VAL A 249 1.55 0.02 -10.11
N HIS A 250 1.71 1.33 -10.28
CA HIS A 250 1.14 2.35 -9.40
C HIS A 250 -0.40 2.30 -9.31
N ILE A 251 -1.09 1.96 -10.41
CA ILE A 251 -2.55 1.78 -10.39
C ILE A 251 -2.92 0.54 -9.60
N ILE A 252 -2.16 -0.56 -9.75
CA ILE A 252 -2.37 -1.79 -8.99
C ILE A 252 -2.24 -1.49 -7.49
N ILE A 253 -1.17 -0.78 -7.08
CA ILE A 253 -0.95 -0.35 -5.69
C ILE A 253 -2.13 0.49 -5.18
N GLY A 254 -2.59 1.45 -5.99
CA GLY A 254 -3.75 2.28 -5.66
C GLY A 254 -5.08 1.53 -5.56
N LEU A 255 -5.22 0.37 -6.23
CA LEU A 255 -6.45 -0.43 -6.19
C LEU A 255 -6.53 -1.37 -4.97
N LEU A 256 -5.41 -1.71 -4.34
CA LEU A 256 -5.37 -2.61 -3.18
C LEU A 256 -6.26 -2.11 -2.01
N PRO A 257 -6.18 -0.84 -1.58
CA PRO A 257 -7.11 -0.33 -0.57
C PRO A 257 -8.58 -0.48 -0.97
N VAL A 258 -8.93 -0.27 -2.25
CA VAL A 258 -10.33 -0.39 -2.72
C VAL A 258 -10.85 -1.80 -2.54
N LEU A 259 -10.05 -2.80 -2.94
CA LEU A 259 -10.41 -4.20 -2.78
C LEU A 259 -10.62 -4.54 -1.30
N MET A 260 -9.74 -4.06 -0.41
CA MET A 260 -9.89 -4.24 1.04
C MET A 260 -11.16 -3.57 1.59
N HIS A 261 -11.42 -2.32 1.23
CA HIS A 261 -12.60 -1.59 1.71
C HIS A 261 -13.90 -2.17 1.16
N THR A 262 -13.87 -2.71 -0.07
CA THR A 262 -14.99 -3.45 -0.66
C THR A 262 -15.26 -4.75 0.08
N ALA A 263 -14.20 -5.51 0.41
CA ALA A 263 -14.33 -6.71 1.24
C ALA A 263 -14.96 -6.39 2.59
N LEU A 264 -14.48 -5.34 3.25
CA LEU A 264 -15.04 -4.85 4.52
C LEU A 264 -16.53 -4.48 4.40
N ALA A 265 -16.93 -3.85 3.29
CA ALA A 265 -18.32 -3.44 3.07
C ALA A 265 -19.24 -4.66 2.92
N ILE A 266 -18.81 -5.64 2.12
CA ILE A 266 -19.51 -6.91 1.93
C ILE A 266 -19.66 -7.66 3.27
N PHE A 267 -18.61 -7.66 4.10
CA PHE A 267 -18.66 -8.26 5.43
C PHE A 267 -19.71 -7.62 6.33
N PHE A 268 -19.77 -6.28 6.40
CA PHE A 268 -20.76 -5.59 7.21
C PHE A 268 -22.18 -5.79 6.71
N VAL A 269 -22.40 -5.84 5.38
CA VAL A 269 -23.72 -6.21 4.83
C VAL A 269 -24.12 -7.61 5.30
N GLY A 270 -23.21 -8.58 5.22
CA GLY A 270 -23.43 -9.93 5.76
C GLY A 270 -23.72 -9.93 7.27
N LEU A 271 -23.03 -9.08 8.04
CA LEU A 271 -23.22 -8.94 9.49
C LEU A 271 -24.62 -8.41 9.84
N VAL A 272 -25.13 -7.41 9.13
CA VAL A 272 -26.48 -6.88 9.35
C VAL A 272 -27.54 -7.93 9.02
N ILE A 273 -27.39 -8.65 7.90
CA ILE A 273 -28.31 -9.73 7.50
C ILE A 273 -28.28 -10.87 8.53
N PHE A 274 -27.09 -11.25 9.01
CA PHE A 274 -26.93 -12.27 10.04
C PHE A 274 -27.63 -11.87 11.36
N LEU A 275 -27.52 -10.61 11.79
CA LEU A 275 -28.08 -10.14 13.06
C LEU A 275 -29.61 -10.01 13.05
N GLY A 276 -30.24 -9.85 11.88
CA GLY A 276 -31.69 -9.65 11.76
C GLY A 276 -32.49 -10.73 12.49
N PRO A 277 -32.36 -12.02 12.10
CA PRO A 277 -33.09 -13.12 12.74
C PRO A 277 -32.77 -13.31 14.24
N LEU A 278 -31.60 -12.86 14.71
CA LEU A 278 -31.22 -12.99 16.12
C LEU A 278 -31.94 -11.93 16.96
N ARG A 279 -31.75 -10.65 16.62
CA ARG A 279 -32.32 -9.49 17.33
C ARG A 279 -32.32 -8.26 16.43
N ASP A 280 -33.50 -7.87 15.98
CA ASP A 280 -33.71 -6.67 15.15
C ASP A 280 -33.06 -5.40 15.71
N SER A 281 -33.11 -5.21 17.04
CA SER A 281 -32.52 -4.04 17.70
C SER A 281 -31.00 -3.94 17.50
N ILE A 282 -30.29 -5.07 17.54
CA ILE A 282 -28.84 -5.11 17.36
C ILE A 282 -28.51 -4.93 15.87
N ALA A 283 -29.28 -5.56 14.98
CA ALA A 283 -29.11 -5.40 13.53
C ALA A 283 -29.24 -3.94 13.10
N TRP A 284 -30.27 -3.23 13.58
CA TRP A 284 -30.44 -1.80 13.30
C TRP A 284 -29.31 -0.95 13.87
N ALA A 285 -28.88 -1.19 15.10
CA ALA A 285 -27.78 -0.44 15.70
C ALA A 285 -26.48 -0.59 14.88
N VAL A 286 -26.11 -1.82 14.54
CA VAL A 286 -24.91 -2.11 13.72
C VAL A 286 -25.06 -1.55 12.31
N GLY A 287 -26.25 -1.64 11.71
CA GLY A 287 -26.55 -1.11 10.38
C GLY A 287 -26.42 0.41 10.30
N VAL A 288 -26.93 1.14 11.30
CA VAL A 288 -26.81 2.61 11.37
C VAL A 288 -25.36 3.03 11.53
N ILE A 289 -24.63 2.41 12.46
CA ILE A 289 -23.20 2.71 12.68
C ILE A 289 -22.40 2.47 11.39
N THR A 290 -22.63 1.33 10.74
CA THR A 290 -21.98 0.98 9.48
C THR A 290 -22.31 1.98 8.38
N SER A 291 -23.59 2.32 8.22
CA SER A 291 -24.05 3.25 7.18
C SER A 291 -23.43 4.63 7.37
N VAL A 292 -23.43 5.17 8.60
CA VAL A 292 -22.83 6.48 8.89
C VAL A 292 -21.34 6.47 8.57
N ALA A 293 -20.61 5.44 9.00
CA ALA A 293 -19.18 5.31 8.73
C ALA A 293 -18.88 5.23 7.22
N TYR A 294 -19.61 4.40 6.48
CA TYR A 294 -19.41 4.25 5.03
C TYR A 294 -19.85 5.49 4.25
N THR A 295 -20.92 6.17 4.66
CA THR A 295 -21.32 7.43 4.04
C THR A 295 -20.25 8.50 4.24
N ALA A 296 -19.70 8.63 5.45
CA ALA A 296 -18.58 9.55 5.72
C ALA A 296 -17.34 9.21 4.88
N TYR A 297 -16.99 7.92 4.81
CA TYR A 297 -15.89 7.42 3.98
C TYR A 297 -16.08 7.74 2.49
N LEU A 298 -17.24 7.41 1.91
CA LEU A 298 -17.55 7.71 0.51
C LEU A 298 -17.55 9.21 0.24
N THR A 299 -18.08 10.02 1.17
CA THR A 299 -18.05 11.47 1.06
C THR A 299 -16.62 11.98 1.01
N ALA A 300 -15.73 11.49 1.87
CA ALA A 300 -14.31 11.88 1.85
C ALA A 300 -13.61 11.56 0.52
N HIS A 301 -13.99 10.46 -0.16
CA HIS A 301 -13.44 10.12 -1.48
C HIS A 301 -14.04 10.92 -2.65
N VAL A 302 -15.31 11.32 -2.53
CA VAL A 302 -16.03 12.06 -3.59
C VAL A 302 -15.81 13.58 -3.47
N LEU A 303 -15.60 14.10 -2.27
CA LEU A 303 -15.45 15.54 -2.01
C LEU A 303 -14.34 16.23 -2.83
N PRO A 304 -13.16 15.61 -3.07
CA PRO A 304 -12.14 16.17 -3.94
C PRO A 304 -12.55 16.31 -5.42
N LEU A 305 -13.58 15.59 -5.88
CA LEU A 305 -14.11 15.73 -7.24
C LEU A 305 -14.91 17.03 -7.42
N PHE A 306 -15.54 17.52 -6.35
CA PHE A 306 -16.33 18.75 -6.39
C PHE A 306 -15.52 19.98 -5.96
N PHE A 307 -14.54 19.80 -5.09
CA PHE A 307 -13.70 20.88 -4.57
C PHE A 307 -12.21 20.56 -4.77
N PRO A 308 -11.57 21.09 -5.84
CA PRO A 308 -10.15 20.86 -6.13
C PRO A 308 -9.18 21.34 -5.02
N GLN A 309 -9.65 22.22 -4.13
CA GLN A 309 -8.91 22.77 -2.99
C GLN A 309 -8.94 21.87 -1.74
N CYS A 310 -9.61 20.71 -1.81
CA CYS A 310 -9.84 19.88 -0.64
C CYS A 310 -8.63 18.98 -0.29
N PRO A 311 -8.18 18.91 0.98
CA PRO A 311 -6.99 18.16 1.38
C PRO A 311 -7.17 16.63 1.39
N TYR A 312 -8.38 16.11 1.17
CA TYR A 312 -8.68 14.67 1.14
C TYR A 312 -8.25 13.97 -0.17
N ARG A 313 -7.20 14.46 -0.82
CA ARG A 313 -6.72 13.90 -2.07
C ARG A 313 -6.14 12.51 -1.81
N THR A 314 -6.88 11.49 -2.20
CA THR A 314 -6.44 10.08 -2.11
C THR A 314 -5.99 9.60 -3.47
N SER A 315 -5.11 8.60 -3.53
CA SER A 315 -4.73 7.90 -4.78
C SER A 315 -5.95 7.37 -5.56
N LEU A 316 -7.08 7.18 -4.88
CA LEU A 316 -8.38 6.84 -5.46
C LEU A 316 -9.04 7.99 -6.21
N CYS A 317 -8.82 9.24 -5.83
CA CYS A 317 -9.37 10.39 -6.56
C CYS A 317 -8.76 10.48 -7.96
N ASP A 318 -7.46 10.22 -8.12
CA ASP A 318 -6.81 10.19 -9.43
C ASP A 318 -7.28 8.99 -10.25
N LEU A 319 -7.46 7.82 -9.64
CA LEU A 319 -8.03 6.63 -10.29
C LEU A 319 -9.49 6.85 -10.70
N LEU A 320 -10.30 7.47 -9.85
CA LEU A 320 -11.69 7.83 -10.12
C LEU A 320 -11.77 8.87 -11.23
N HIS A 321 -10.85 9.83 -11.29
CA HIS A 321 -10.78 10.80 -12.38
C HIS A 321 -10.41 10.12 -13.71
N VAL A 322 -9.49 9.15 -13.69
CA VAL A 322 -9.14 8.32 -14.87
C VAL A 322 -10.29 7.39 -15.27
N LEU A 323 -11.00 6.80 -14.30
CA LEU A 323 -12.13 5.91 -14.57
C LEU A 323 -13.32 6.72 -15.09
N TYR A 324 -13.58 7.88 -14.50
CA TYR A 324 -14.56 8.85 -14.98
C TYR A 324 -14.22 9.32 -16.39
N SER A 325 -12.97 9.71 -16.65
CA SER A 325 -12.56 10.13 -18.00
C SER A 325 -12.65 8.98 -19.01
N ARG A 326 -12.37 7.74 -18.62
CA ARG A 326 -12.56 6.55 -19.48
C ARG A 326 -14.01 6.17 -19.68
N VAL A 327 -14.88 6.29 -18.67
CA VAL A 327 -16.33 6.06 -18.81
C VAL A 327 -16.94 7.16 -19.66
N MET A 328 -16.51 8.40 -19.50
CA MET A 328 -16.89 9.52 -20.36
C MET A 328 -16.36 9.34 -21.77
N GLN A 329 -15.11 8.89 -21.96
CA GLN A 329 -14.57 8.52 -23.27
C GLN A 329 -15.30 7.33 -23.86
N TYR A 330 -15.68 6.31 -23.09
CA TYR A 330 -16.43 5.15 -23.59
C TYR A 330 -17.88 5.51 -23.93
N THR A 331 -18.52 6.40 -23.18
CA THR A 331 -19.87 6.89 -23.51
C THR A 331 -19.83 7.81 -24.73
N VAL A 332 -18.82 8.67 -24.85
CA VAL A 332 -18.56 9.51 -26.02
C VAL A 332 -18.16 8.66 -27.24
N ASP A 333 -17.29 7.66 -27.09
CA ASP A 333 -16.87 6.74 -28.15
C ASP A 333 -18.02 5.81 -28.55
N ARG A 334 -18.86 5.36 -27.62
CA ARG A 334 -20.07 4.58 -27.93
C ARG A 334 -21.14 5.44 -28.62
N LEU A 335 -21.19 6.73 -28.31
CA LEU A 335 -22.04 7.72 -29.00
C LEU A 335 -21.47 8.06 -30.40
N MET A 336 -20.16 8.23 -30.51
CA MET A 336 -19.41 8.50 -31.75
C MET A 336 -19.36 7.28 -32.67
N TYR A 337 -19.27 6.07 -32.14
CA TYR A 337 -19.32 4.80 -32.88
C TYR A 337 -20.70 4.52 -33.46
N ARG A 338 -21.78 4.94 -32.77
CA ARG A 338 -23.14 4.98 -33.36
C ARG A 338 -23.27 6.02 -34.46
N LEU A 339 -22.49 7.10 -34.42
CA LEU A 339 -22.46 8.14 -35.45
C LEU A 339 -21.46 7.87 -36.57
N ARG A 340 -20.51 6.93 -36.41
CA ARG A 340 -19.43 6.67 -37.35
C ARG A 340 -19.30 5.18 -37.69
N LYS A 341 -20.36 4.61 -38.24
CA LYS A 341 -20.23 3.42 -39.09
C LYS A 341 -19.65 3.84 -40.45
N SER A 342 -18.32 3.96 -40.52
CA SER A 342 -17.57 3.86 -41.79
C SER A 342 -16.06 3.64 -41.50
N ALA A 343 -15.59 2.41 -41.80
CA ALA A 343 -14.21 1.91 -41.98
C ALA A 343 -13.18 2.10 -40.83
N SER A 344 -12.21 1.23 -40.52
CA SER A 344 -11.76 -0.12 -40.95
C SER A 344 -10.64 -0.59 -39.98
N ASP A 345 -10.41 -1.91 -39.94
CA ASP A 345 -9.21 -2.69 -39.57
C ASP A 345 -8.46 -2.50 -38.23
N VAL A 346 -8.33 -3.61 -37.48
CA VAL A 346 -7.42 -3.77 -36.36
C VAL A 346 -6.39 -4.85 -36.68
N ARG A 347 -5.12 -4.47 -36.50
CA ARG A 347 -3.91 -5.24 -36.77
C ARG A 347 -3.50 -6.10 -35.56
N GLU A 348 -3.04 -7.32 -35.85
CA GLU A 348 -2.60 -8.37 -34.93
C GLU A 348 -1.22 -8.05 -34.28
N TRP A 349 -1.00 -8.46 -33.02
CA TRP A 349 0.26 -8.26 -32.27
C TRP A 349 1.03 -9.57 -32.08
N LYS A 350 2.38 -9.49 -32.16
CA LYS A 350 3.33 -10.60 -31.89
C LYS A 350 4.21 -10.35 -30.64
N SER A 351 4.76 -11.46 -30.13
CA SER A 351 5.36 -11.72 -28.80
C SER A 351 6.61 -10.92 -28.39
N LEU A 352 6.79 -10.79 -27.08
CA LEU A 352 7.43 -9.71 -26.32
C LEU A 352 8.93 -9.91 -25.97
N LYS A 353 9.59 -10.99 -26.42
CA LYS A 353 10.93 -11.37 -25.91
C LYS A 353 12.12 -11.13 -26.85
N GLU A 354 11.91 -11.03 -28.17
CA GLU A 354 12.96 -10.68 -29.14
C GLU A 354 13.10 -9.15 -29.38
N LEU A 355 12.10 -8.35 -28.99
CA LEU A 355 12.08 -6.89 -29.22
C LEU A 355 12.86 -6.07 -28.17
N GLU A 356 13.08 -6.61 -26.96
CA GLU A 356 13.77 -5.89 -25.87
C GLU A 356 15.29 -5.72 -26.13
N SER A 357 15.92 -6.69 -26.80
CA SER A 357 17.37 -6.67 -27.06
C SER A 357 17.77 -5.73 -28.20
N GLN A 358 16.96 -5.63 -29.27
CA GLN A 358 17.22 -4.72 -30.39
C GLN A 358 16.73 -3.28 -30.13
N ALA A 359 15.68 -3.07 -29.33
CA ALA A 359 15.22 -1.73 -28.96
C ALA A 359 16.15 -1.02 -27.96
N ALA A 360 16.85 -1.76 -27.09
CA ALA A 360 17.74 -1.16 -26.09
C ALA A 360 18.94 -0.40 -26.70
N GLN A 361 19.38 -0.75 -27.91
CA GLN A 361 20.53 -0.11 -28.57
C GLN A 361 20.13 1.07 -29.47
N SER A 362 18.98 1.04 -30.16
CA SER A 362 18.51 2.16 -31.00
C SER A 362 17.81 3.27 -30.20
N LEU A 363 17.24 2.93 -29.03
CA LEU A 363 16.52 3.88 -28.16
C LEU A 363 17.44 4.61 -27.18
N SER A 364 18.75 4.29 -27.12
CA SER A 364 19.68 4.93 -26.17
C SER A 364 19.75 6.45 -26.34
N GLY A 365 19.66 6.96 -27.58
CA GLY A 365 19.66 8.39 -27.86
C GLY A 365 18.35 9.07 -27.45
N GLU A 366 17.20 8.51 -27.82
CA GLU A 366 15.90 9.08 -27.44
C GLU A 366 15.64 8.98 -25.93
N LEU A 367 15.90 7.81 -25.33
CA LEU A 367 15.74 7.60 -23.89
C LEU A 367 16.64 8.53 -23.07
N SER A 368 17.81 8.91 -23.60
CA SER A 368 18.67 9.91 -22.95
C SER A 368 18.05 11.31 -22.93
N VAL A 369 17.28 11.69 -23.96
CA VAL A 369 16.59 12.99 -24.02
C VAL A 369 15.45 13.03 -23.00
N GLU A 370 14.61 11.98 -22.97
CA GLU A 370 13.56 11.84 -21.97
C GLU A 370 14.11 11.78 -20.53
N ALA A 371 15.21 11.07 -20.31
CA ALA A 371 15.86 11.01 -18.99
C ALA A 371 16.39 12.39 -18.55
N LEU A 372 16.96 13.18 -19.46
CA LEU A 372 17.40 14.56 -19.17
C LEU A 372 16.21 15.48 -18.86
N HIS A 373 15.10 15.34 -19.59
CA HIS A 373 13.87 16.09 -19.31
C HIS A 373 13.26 15.73 -17.95
N GLU A 374 13.22 14.44 -17.61
CA GLU A 374 12.76 13.99 -16.30
C GLU A 374 13.70 14.47 -15.19
N LEU A 375 15.03 14.45 -15.39
CA LEU A 375 15.98 15.01 -14.42
C LEU A 375 15.77 16.50 -14.20
N PHE A 376 15.56 17.26 -15.27
CA PHE A 376 15.30 18.70 -15.21
C PHE A 376 14.01 19.03 -14.47
N SER A 377 12.94 18.27 -14.73
CA SER A 377 11.63 18.48 -14.10
C SER A 377 11.53 17.96 -12.67
N MET A 378 12.27 16.90 -12.33
CA MET A 378 12.31 16.34 -10.96
C MET A 378 13.20 17.15 -10.01
N SER A 379 14.17 17.91 -10.52
CA SER A 379 15.13 18.65 -9.70
C SER A 379 14.78 20.13 -9.58
N SER A 380 14.61 20.60 -8.35
CA SER A 380 14.51 22.03 -8.01
C SER A 380 15.89 22.69 -7.83
N ASN A 381 16.98 21.93 -7.94
CA ASN A 381 18.33 22.43 -7.71
C ASN A 381 18.88 23.09 -8.99
N PRO A 382 19.27 24.38 -8.96
CA PRO A 382 19.76 25.10 -10.13
C PRO A 382 21.05 24.49 -10.72
N THR A 383 21.87 23.83 -9.90
CA THR A 383 23.10 23.15 -10.35
C THR A 383 22.80 21.91 -11.19
N VAL A 384 21.74 21.16 -10.86
CA VAL A 384 21.32 20.01 -11.67
C VAL A 384 20.74 20.48 -13.00
N GLN A 385 20.03 21.62 -13.00
CA GLN A 385 19.47 22.22 -14.20
C GLN A 385 20.57 22.72 -15.15
N SER A 386 21.63 23.34 -14.63
CA SER A 386 22.78 23.77 -15.46
C SER A 386 23.53 22.57 -16.05
N ILE A 387 23.74 21.49 -15.28
CA ILE A 387 24.35 20.24 -15.77
C ILE A 387 23.51 19.61 -16.89
N VAL A 388 22.18 19.61 -16.76
CA VAL A 388 21.30 19.11 -17.83
C VAL A 388 21.40 19.98 -19.09
N LEU A 389 21.44 21.31 -18.96
CA LEU A 389 21.57 22.21 -20.10
C LEU A 389 22.90 22.00 -20.84
N GLN A 390 24.01 21.83 -20.11
CA GLN A 390 25.33 21.51 -20.69
C GLN A 390 25.33 20.17 -21.41
N ALA A 391 24.69 19.14 -20.84
CA ALA A 391 24.55 17.83 -21.49
C ALA A 391 23.69 17.89 -22.77
N ILE A 392 22.65 18.74 -22.81
CA ILE A 392 21.84 18.96 -24.01
C ILE A 392 22.67 19.55 -25.16
N GLY A 393 23.68 20.38 -24.86
CA GLY A 393 24.65 20.90 -25.82
C GLY A 393 25.50 19.81 -26.49
N GLY A 394 25.70 18.66 -25.85
CA GLY A 394 26.47 17.52 -26.36
C GLY A 394 25.65 16.49 -27.16
N LEU A 395 24.35 16.69 -27.38
CA LEU A 395 23.50 15.72 -28.06
C LEU A 395 23.71 15.70 -29.59
N HIS A 396 23.55 14.51 -30.19
CA HIS A 396 23.64 14.35 -31.65
C HIS A 396 22.54 15.16 -32.36
N PRO A 397 22.84 15.87 -33.47
CA PRO A 397 21.91 16.79 -34.13
C PRO A 397 20.62 16.15 -34.65
N ALA A 398 20.61 14.82 -34.85
CA ALA A 398 19.43 14.06 -35.25
C ALA A 398 18.31 14.00 -34.17
N LEU A 399 18.62 14.32 -32.90
CA LEU A 399 17.65 14.31 -31.79
C LEU A 399 17.04 15.70 -31.51
N ARG A 400 17.39 16.70 -32.32
CA ARG A 400 17.03 18.11 -32.12
C ARG A 400 15.52 18.34 -32.09
N ASP A 401 14.76 17.71 -32.98
CA ASP A 401 13.31 17.89 -33.06
C ASP A 401 12.62 17.36 -31.80
N LYS A 402 13.15 16.28 -31.21
CA LYS A 402 12.61 15.68 -29.99
C LYS A 402 12.96 16.50 -28.75
N VAL A 403 14.20 17.01 -28.65
CA VAL A 403 14.58 17.99 -27.60
C VAL A 403 13.68 19.23 -27.66
N GLN A 404 13.42 19.76 -28.85
CA GLN A 404 12.53 20.93 -29.03
C GLN A 404 11.08 20.64 -28.65
N SER A 405 10.59 19.42 -28.87
CA SER A 405 9.24 19.03 -28.47
C SER A 405 9.07 18.92 -26.94
N LEU A 406 10.11 18.49 -26.22
CA LEU A 406 10.07 18.27 -24.76
C LEU A 406 10.44 19.52 -23.96
N PHE A 407 11.38 20.33 -24.44
CA PHE A 407 11.87 21.54 -23.77
C PHE A 407 11.37 22.85 -24.41
N GLY A 408 10.30 22.78 -25.21
CA GLY A 408 9.81 23.89 -26.04
C GLY A 408 9.48 25.19 -25.30
N ASP A 409 9.15 25.10 -24.00
CA ASP A 409 8.87 26.25 -23.14
C ASP A 409 10.16 27.01 -22.72
N ILE A 410 11.33 26.38 -22.84
CA ILE A 410 12.64 26.90 -22.41
C ILE A 410 13.45 27.42 -23.63
N ARG A 411 12.75 28.02 -24.59
CA ARG A 411 13.31 28.44 -25.90
C ARG A 411 14.43 29.49 -25.79
N ARG A 412 14.48 30.29 -24.72
CA ARG A 412 15.49 31.37 -24.58
C ARG A 412 16.85 30.91 -24.04
N LEU A 413 16.89 29.91 -23.15
CA LEU A 413 18.14 29.49 -22.49
C LEU A 413 18.97 28.52 -23.35
N LEU A 414 18.31 27.68 -24.15
CA LEU A 414 18.96 26.73 -25.06
C LEU A 414 19.68 27.41 -26.23
N TRP A 415 19.28 28.62 -26.62
CA TRP A 415 19.84 29.32 -27.79
C TRP A 415 21.22 29.93 -27.55
N GLU A 416 21.54 30.32 -26.31
CA GLU A 416 22.85 30.93 -25.99
C GLU A 416 23.94 29.87 -25.76
N SER A 417 23.61 28.75 -25.10
CA SER A 417 24.56 27.63 -24.90
C SER A 417 24.98 26.93 -26.20
N TRP A 418 24.17 26.99 -27.25
CA TRP A 418 24.40 26.25 -28.50
C TRP A 418 25.23 27.00 -29.55
N LYS A 419 25.58 28.28 -29.33
CA LYS A 419 26.36 29.06 -30.31
C LYS A 419 27.87 28.88 -30.20
N GLU A 420 28.35 28.18 -29.18
CA GLU A 420 29.79 28.03 -28.90
C GLU A 420 30.32 26.61 -29.17
N CYS A 421 29.48 25.69 -29.67
CA CYS A 421 29.83 24.31 -30.05
C CYS A 421 29.94 24.12 -31.56
#